data_AF-A0A2E7N8R9-F1
#
_entry.id   AF-A0A2E7N8R9-F1
#
_cell.length_a   1.000
_cell.length_b   1.000
_cell.length_c   1.000
_cell.angle_alpha   90.00
_cell.angle_beta   90.00
_cell.angle_gamma   90.00
#
_symmetry.space_group_name_H-M   'P 1'
#
loop_
_entity.id
_entity.type
_entity.pdbx_description
1 polymer ?
#
loop_
_entity_poly.entity_id
_entity_poly.type
_entity_poly.pdbx_seq_one_letter_code
_entity_poly.pdbx_strand_id
1 'polypeptide(L)' 'MGAVLGFVMGIAFLVISLLQFDEAKTNARDVAMVSILFGIPFSVLIGLGVGWAWGKLMGQNSL' A
#
# COMPACT_ATOMS: atom_id res chain seq x y z
N MET A 1 -2.81 -1.86 -14.20
CA MET A 1 -3.58 -2.06 -12.96
C MET A 1 -2.76 -2.27 -11.68
N GLY A 2 -1.55 -2.86 -11.72
CA GLY A 2 -0.75 -3.12 -10.51
C GLY A 2 -0.47 -1.92 -9.59
N ALA A 3 -0.18 -0.73 -10.15
CA ALA A 3 0.00 0.49 -9.35
C ALA A 3 -1.25 0.88 -8.56
N VAL A 4 -2.44 0.73 -9.17
CA VAL A 4 -3.73 1.02 -8.54
C VAL A 4 -3.99 0.03 -7.41
N LEU A 5 -3.70 -1.26 -7.64
CA LEU A 5 -3.80 -2.29 -6.60
C LEU A 5 -2.87 -1.99 -5.42
N GLY A 6 -1.62 -1.61 -5.70
CA GLY A 6 -0.68 -1.16 -4.68
C GLY A 6 -1.20 0.03 -3.88
N PHE A 7 -1.67 1.07 -4.56
CA PHE A 7 -2.22 2.27 -3.92
C PHE A 7 -3.44 1.97 -3.02
N VAL A 8 -4.40 1.17 -3.49
CA VAL A 8 -5.58 0.77 -2.71
C VAL A 8 -5.16 -0.03 -1.49
N MET A 9 -4.21 -0.96 -1.63
CA MET A 9 -3.65 -1.70 -0.49
C MET A 9 -2.96 -0.78 0.50
N GLY A 10 -2.19 0.21 0.03
CA GLY A 10 -1.56 1.22 0.89
C GLY A 10 -2.58 2.03 1.70
N ILE A 11 -3.69 2.44 1.09
CA ILE A 11 -4.80 3.10 1.79
C ILE A 11 -5.44 2.16 2.81
N ALA A 12 -5.70 0.90 2.45
CA ALA A 12 -6.27 -0.07 3.36
C ALA A 12 -5.36 -0.29 4.59
N PHE A 13 -4.05 -0.38 4.39
CA PHE A 13 -3.09 -0.48 5.48
C PHE A 13 -3.09 0.78 6.36
N LEU A 14 -3.13 1.98 5.79
CA LEU A 14 -3.27 3.22 6.55
C LEU A 14 -4.51 3.19 7.46
N VAL A 15 -5.67 2.81 6.90
CA VAL A 15 -6.93 2.73 7.67
C VAL A 15 -6.79 1.74 8.82
N ILE A 16 -6.24 0.54 8.56
CA ILE A 16 -6.03 -0.47 9.61
C ILE A 16 -5.05 0.05 10.67
N SER A 17 -3.94 0.67 10.28
CA SER A 17 -2.98 1.24 11.21
C SER A 17 -3.59 2.33 12.10
N LEU A 18 -4.47 3.17 11.54
CA LEU A 18 -5.21 4.19 12.31
C LEU A 18 -6.22 3.58 13.29
N LEU A 19 -6.70 2.36 13.04
CA LEU A 19 -7.61 1.66 13.95
C LEU A 19 -6.90 0.81 15.01
N GLN A 20 -5.60 0.55 14.84
CA GLN A 20 -4.85 -0.41 15.67
C GLN A 20 -3.69 0.23 16.46
N PHE A 21 -3.40 1.52 16.26
CA PHE A 21 -2.29 2.16 16.96
C PHE A 21 -2.59 2.33 18.45
N ASP A 22 -1.55 2.24 19.27
CA ASP A 22 -1.64 2.47 20.72
C ASP A 22 -1.50 3.96 21.03
N GLU A 23 -2.59 4.59 21.47
CA GLU A 23 -2.65 6.01 21.84
C GLU A 23 -1.71 6.39 22.99
N ALA A 24 -1.33 5.44 23.85
CA ALA A 24 -0.39 5.70 24.95
C ALA A 24 1.08 5.75 24.48
N LYS A 25 1.36 5.35 23.23
CA LYS A 25 2.71 5.24 22.66
C LYS A 25 2.93 6.06 21.40
N THR A 26 1.87 6.33 20.63
CA THR A 26 1.96 7.06 19.37
C THR A 26 0.71 7.90 19.11
N ASN A 27 0.77 8.75 18.09
CA ASN A 27 -0.31 9.63 17.70
C ASN A 27 -0.79 9.30 16.28
N ALA A 28 -2.09 9.45 16.03
CA ALA A 28 -2.71 9.27 14.72
C ALA A 28 -2.01 10.07 13.61
N ARG A 29 -1.51 11.28 13.92
CA ARG A 29 -0.76 12.10 12.96
C ARG A 29 0.54 11.43 12.52
N ASP A 30 1.29 10.85 13.44
CA ASP A 30 2.59 10.24 13.14
C ASP A 30 2.39 8.97 12.33
N VAL A 31 1.39 8.16 12.70
CA VAL A 31 0.95 6.99 11.94
C VAL A 31 0.57 7.38 10.52
N ALA A 32 -0.28 8.42 10.36
CA ALA A 32 -0.69 8.90 9.05
C ALA A 32 0.50 9.42 8.22
N MET A 33 1.42 10.17 8.83
CA MET A 33 2.59 10.70 8.13
C MET A 33 3.53 9.59 7.65
N VAL A 34 3.82 8.60 8.49
CA VAL A 34 4.67 7.45 8.09
C VAL A 34 4.00 6.65 6.98
N SER A 35 2.70 6.39 7.09
CA SER A 35 1.94 5.69 6.07
C SER A 35 1.88 6.45 4.74
N ILE A 36 1.70 7.77 4.75
CA ILE A 36 1.63 8.57 3.52
C ILE A 36 3.02 8.69 2.86
N LEU A 37 4.06 8.98 3.65
CA LEU A 37 5.40 9.23 3.12
C LEU A 37 6.15 7.97 2.72
N PHE A 38 5.87 6.85 3.39
CA PHE A 38 6.59 5.60 3.16
C PHE A 38 5.66 4.44 2.83
N GLY A 39 4.62 4.20 3.65
CA GLY A 39 3.75 3.02 3.50
C GLY A 39 3.07 2.92 2.12
N ILE A 40 2.39 3.99 1.70
CA ILE A 40 1.68 4.06 0.42
C ILE A 40 2.67 3.98 -0.75
N PRO A 41 3.75 4.78 -0.82
CA PRO A 41 4.78 4.63 -1.86
C PRO A 41 5.34 3.22 -1.95
N PHE A 42 5.67 2.59 -0.81
CA PHE A 42 6.16 1.21 -0.81
C PHE A 42 5.13 0.22 -1.34
N SER A 43 3.86 0.35 -0.92
CA SER A 43 2.79 -0.52 -1.41
C SER A 43 2.56 -0.37 -2.92
N VAL A 44 2.73 0.83 -3.47
CA VAL A 44 2.63 1.09 -4.93
C VAL A 44 3.77 0.39 -5.66
N LEU A 45 5.00 0.46 -5.14
CA LEU A 45 6.14 -0.26 -5.72
C LEU A 45 5.92 -1.77 -5.70
N ILE A 46 5.38 -2.31 -4.61
CA ILE A 46 4.99 -3.73 -4.53
C ILE A 46 3.91 -4.05 -5.57
N GLY A 47 2.85 -3.23 -5.67
CA GLY A 47 1.78 -3.41 -6.65
C GLY A 47 2.26 -3.36 -8.09
N LEU A 48 3.22 -2.49 -8.40
CA LEU A 48 3.91 -2.45 -9.70
C LEU A 48 4.68 -3.75 -9.96
N GLY A 49 5.43 -4.24 -8.97
CA GLY A 49 6.15 -5.52 -9.07
C GLY A 49 5.21 -6.70 -9.30
N VAL A 50 4.10 -6.76 -8.55
CA VAL A 50 3.06 -7.78 -8.72
C VAL A 50 2.41 -7.69 -10.09
N GLY A 51 2.01 -6.50 -10.53
CA GLY A 51 1.41 -6.29 -11.84
C GLY A 51 2.34 -6.68 -12.99
N TRP A 52 3.62 -6.36 -12.87
CA TRP A 52 4.65 -6.78 -13.82
C TRP A 52 4.83 -8.30 -13.86
N ALA A 53 4.97 -8.94 -12.70
CA ALA A 53 5.14 -10.39 -12.60
C ALA A 53 3.91 -11.12 -13.17
N TRP A 54 2.72 -10.64 -12.88
CA TRP A 54 1.47 -11.19 -13.41
C TRP A 54 1.39 -11.05 -14.93
N GLY A 55 1.68 -9.87 -15.47
CA GLY A 55 1.70 -9.65 -16.92
C GLY A 55 2.73 -10.53 -17.65
N LYS A 56 3.84 -10.87 -16.99
CA LYS A 56 4.85 -11.79 -17.52
C LYS A 56 4.41 -13.25 -17.49
N LEU A 57 3.66 -13.68 -16.48
CA LEU A 57 3.23 -15.08 -16.30
C LEU A 57 1.94 -15.41 -17.07
N MET A 58 0.98 -14.49 -17.08
CA MET A 58 -0.39 -14.71 -17.60
C MET A 58 -0.66 -13.98 -18.92
N GLY A 59 0.29 -13.15 -19.39
CA GLY A 59 0.18 -12.33 -20.60
C GLY A 59 -0.23 -10.89 -20.29
N GLN A 60 0.24 -9.93 -21.10
CA GLN A 60 0.07 -8.49 -20.83
C GLN A 60 -1.38 -8.00 -20.78
N ASN A 61 -2.31 -8.73 -21.38
CA ASN A 61 -3.75 -8.41 -21.42
C ASN A 61 -4.57 -9.17 -20.36
N SER A 62 -3.92 -9.92 -19.46
CA SER A 62 -4.58 -10.72 -18.42
C SER A 62 -4.89 -9.93 -17.14
N LEU A 63 -4.47 -8.66 -17.09
CA LEU A 63 -4.80 -7.67 -16.08
C LEU A 63 -5.53 -6.51 -16.75
#